data_AF-A0A6C1BRW5-F1
#
_entry.id   AF-A0A6C1BRW5-F1
#
_cell.length_a   1.000
_cell.length_b   1.000
_cell.length_c   1.000
_cell.angle_alpha   90.00
_cell.angle_beta   90.00
_cell.angle_gamma   90.00
#
_symmetry.space_group_name_H-M   'P 1'
#
loop_
_entity.id
_entity.type
_entity.pdbx_description
1 polymer ?
#
loop_
_entity_poly.entity_id
_entity_poly.type
_entity_poly.pdbx_seq_one_letter_code
_entity_poly.pdbx_strand_id
1 'polypeptide(L)'
;MWNFSLFKEEDLIEFLHRGDLEEVLVDLIRQWDYLSPGVHFALVKYLRLSERYFDEEKLAKALGIKKAVAKALLENPYVEFEFPAVSERDGKLIRGLAIKDTPEVFCNLPEKKRYITPVVEYLRSKGFVSGSVSVIFDSEFVGNSFQLSLTLALCMDAEKKRLPPNLCWSGGVRKDGSIVKVDSLDKKSEVCERFNMHLAMPFHLPKVDDLLNWLSANIVEVPVAVSIDHLRLEEFFHKEENLLNLKNIHRIDPSKLVIQTGQLSGIRWQETAKRFFGLISVLDYTLIGRLKAHIVVNGPASLSFALGILYGHTRPSVFYHYHSSERKYFPIDLQNTREIKEHTRDYQFVKSELKEGGEDLAVVLFFSHHNPTADVEHFLESKGIKADLLLLTTESYRGNLEPSTFKRIAQEISSAVQEVKGKKAYKAIHFFFSCPVALAYLFGVAFGHYDKGYIYNYSSKDITYEQVLALEFLRSLREGGYIINMGG
;
A
#
# COMPACT_ATOMS: atom_id res chain seq x y z
N MET A 1 -45.18 19.49 28.52
CA MET A 1 -44.55 19.12 27.24
C MET A 1 -43.19 19.80 27.23
N TRP A 2 -42.11 19.02 27.16
CA TRP A 2 -40.75 19.55 27.13
C TRP A 2 -40.50 20.28 25.80
N ASN A 3 -39.78 21.40 25.82
CA ASN A 3 -39.33 22.06 24.61
C ASN A 3 -37.82 21.81 24.44
N PHE A 4 -37.47 20.81 23.65
CA PHE A 4 -36.08 20.38 23.50
C PHE A 4 -35.26 21.36 22.63
N SER A 5 -35.91 22.19 21.81
CA SER A 5 -35.21 23.22 21.01
C SER A 5 -34.52 24.29 21.84
N LEU A 6 -34.81 24.39 23.15
CA LEU A 6 -34.17 25.33 24.07
C LEU A 6 -32.86 24.81 24.66
N PHE A 7 -32.57 23.52 24.52
CA PHE A 7 -31.32 22.93 25.01
C PHE A 7 -30.21 23.14 23.98
N LYS A 8 -28.96 23.22 24.46
CA LYS A 8 -27.82 23.14 23.55
C LYS A 8 -27.76 21.75 22.94
N GLU A 9 -27.36 21.68 21.68
CA GLU A 9 -27.23 20.42 20.94
C GLU A 9 -26.32 19.42 21.66
N GLU A 10 -25.17 19.88 22.16
CA GLU A 10 -24.19 19.06 22.89
C GLU A 10 -24.80 18.41 24.13
N ASP A 11 -25.54 19.19 24.92
CA ASP A 11 -26.22 18.71 26.14
C ASP A 11 -27.27 17.64 25.80
N LEU A 12 -28.07 17.85 24.75
CA LEU A 12 -29.08 16.88 24.30
C LEU A 12 -28.45 15.56 23.85
N ILE A 13 -27.37 15.63 23.07
CA ILE A 13 -26.65 14.44 22.60
C ILE A 13 -26.02 13.70 23.80
N GLU A 14 -25.50 14.42 24.78
CA GLU A 14 -24.95 13.84 26.00
C GLU A 14 -26.02 13.13 26.84
N PHE A 15 -27.17 13.78 27.09
CA PHE A 15 -28.30 13.17 27.79
C PHE A 15 -28.83 11.94 27.07
N LEU A 16 -28.90 11.99 25.73
CA LEU A 16 -29.30 10.86 24.92
C LEU A 16 -28.33 9.68 25.09
N HIS A 17 -27.01 9.92 24.99
CA HIS A 17 -26.00 8.87 25.17
C HIS A 17 -26.00 8.25 26.57
N ARG A 18 -26.37 9.03 27.60
CA ARG A 18 -26.51 8.53 28.98
C ARG A 18 -27.79 7.74 29.23
N GLY A 19 -28.76 7.79 28.31
CA GLY A 19 -30.09 7.22 28.50
C GLY A 19 -31.01 8.08 29.37
N ASP A 20 -30.63 9.33 29.67
CA ASP A 20 -31.41 10.22 30.55
C ASP A 20 -32.73 10.67 29.91
N LEU A 21 -32.85 10.56 28.58
CA LEU A 21 -34.02 10.99 27.82
C LEU A 21 -35.04 9.86 27.55
N GLU A 22 -34.84 8.66 28.09
CA GLU A 22 -35.63 7.45 27.78
C GLU A 22 -37.15 7.66 27.90
N GLU A 23 -37.61 8.23 29.02
CA GLU A 23 -39.04 8.43 29.29
C GLU A 23 -39.69 9.46 28.37
N VAL A 24 -38.89 10.32 27.74
CA VAL A 24 -39.33 11.45 26.93
C VAL A 24 -38.91 11.34 25.45
N LEU A 25 -38.36 10.19 25.02
CA LEU A 25 -37.91 9.97 23.63
C LEU A 25 -39.00 10.25 22.60
N VAL A 26 -40.25 9.85 22.88
CA VAL A 26 -41.38 10.09 21.97
C VAL A 26 -41.65 11.59 21.81
N ASP A 27 -41.54 12.36 22.89
CA ASP A 27 -41.73 13.81 22.86
C ASP A 27 -40.56 14.53 22.19
N LEU A 28 -39.34 13.99 22.30
CA LEU A 28 -38.17 14.45 21.57
C LEU A 28 -38.33 14.23 20.06
N ILE A 29 -38.69 13.02 19.62
CA ILE A 29 -38.88 12.71 18.18
C ILE A 29 -40.03 13.53 17.59
N ARG A 30 -41.11 13.81 18.34
CA ARG A 30 -42.20 14.70 17.87
C ARG A 30 -41.75 16.12 17.53
N GLN A 31 -40.60 16.54 18.04
CA GLN A 31 -40.00 17.83 17.76
C GLN A 31 -38.93 17.76 16.66
N TRP A 32 -38.89 16.67 15.88
CA TRP A 32 -37.88 16.42 14.84
C TRP A 32 -37.55 17.64 13.99
N ASP A 33 -38.57 18.33 13.45
CA ASP A 33 -38.38 19.49 12.57
C ASP A 33 -37.74 20.71 13.26
N TYR A 34 -37.69 20.72 14.59
CA TYR A 34 -37.05 21.77 15.41
C TYR A 34 -35.68 21.36 15.95
N LEU A 35 -35.26 20.11 15.73
CA LEU A 35 -33.97 19.58 16.17
C LEU A 35 -32.93 19.74 15.05
N SER A 36 -31.67 19.91 15.44
CA SER A 36 -30.57 19.98 14.47
C SER A 36 -30.27 18.60 13.87
N PRO A 37 -29.61 18.55 12.69
CA PRO A 37 -29.18 17.29 12.10
C PRO A 37 -28.26 16.45 12.99
N GLY A 38 -27.44 17.08 13.84
CA GLY A 38 -26.61 16.36 14.80
C GLY A 38 -27.43 15.59 15.82
N VAL A 39 -28.51 16.19 16.34
CA VAL A 39 -29.46 15.49 17.22
C VAL A 39 -30.20 14.39 16.46
N HIS A 40 -30.63 14.62 15.20
CA HIS A 40 -31.25 13.57 14.37
C HIS A 40 -30.35 12.34 14.21
N PHE A 41 -29.09 12.57 13.88
CA PHE A 41 -28.08 11.53 13.72
C PHE A 41 -27.88 10.75 15.02
N ALA A 42 -27.64 11.46 16.13
CA ALA A 42 -27.44 10.85 17.43
C ALA A 42 -28.68 10.04 17.87
N LEU A 43 -29.88 10.58 17.65
CA LEU A 43 -31.15 9.93 18.00
C LEU A 43 -31.38 8.62 17.25
N VAL A 44 -31.24 8.64 15.93
CA VAL A 44 -31.37 7.39 15.13
C VAL A 44 -30.31 6.39 15.54
N LYS A 45 -29.06 6.82 15.74
CA LYS A 45 -27.97 5.94 16.18
C LYS A 45 -28.25 5.34 17.56
N TYR A 46 -28.71 6.14 18.51
CA TYR A 46 -29.08 5.69 19.85
C TYR A 46 -30.20 4.64 19.81
N LEU A 47 -31.29 4.92 19.09
CA LEU A 47 -32.43 4.01 18.98
C LEU A 47 -32.04 2.65 18.36
N ARG A 48 -31.05 2.64 17.47
CA ARG A 48 -30.53 1.42 16.84
C ARG A 48 -29.57 0.62 17.72
N LEU A 49 -28.79 1.30 18.55
CA LEU A 49 -27.80 0.68 19.45
C LEU A 49 -28.41 0.26 20.79
N SER A 50 -29.53 0.86 21.17
CA SER A 50 -30.32 0.47 22.33
C SER A 50 -30.82 -0.97 22.19
N GLU A 51 -30.57 -1.80 23.20
CA GLU A 51 -31.13 -3.16 23.29
C GLU A 51 -32.66 -3.16 23.52
N ARG A 52 -33.24 -1.99 23.82
CA ARG A 52 -34.68 -1.84 24.08
C ARG A 52 -35.43 -1.59 22.78
N TYR A 53 -36.53 -2.32 22.62
CA TYR A 53 -37.48 -2.12 21.53
C TYR A 53 -38.07 -0.70 21.56
N PHE A 54 -38.00 -0.02 20.42
CA PHE A 54 -38.72 1.23 20.19
C PHE A 54 -39.87 0.98 19.19
N ASP A 55 -41.06 1.46 19.54
CA ASP A 55 -42.28 1.30 18.73
C ASP A 55 -42.15 2.03 17.38
N GLU A 56 -42.06 1.27 16.29
CA GLU A 56 -41.87 1.81 14.95
C GLU A 56 -43.07 2.66 14.48
N GLU A 57 -44.27 2.48 15.05
CA GLU A 57 -45.44 3.28 14.72
C GLU A 57 -45.35 4.69 15.31
N LYS A 58 -44.80 4.80 16.52
CA LYS A 58 -44.50 6.10 17.14
C LYS A 58 -43.45 6.86 16.35
N LEU A 59 -42.38 6.17 15.92
CA LEU A 59 -41.34 6.75 15.06
C LEU A 59 -41.92 7.20 13.71
N ALA A 60 -42.70 6.33 13.05
CA ALA A 60 -43.32 6.62 11.77
C ALA A 60 -44.22 7.85 11.82
N LYS A 61 -45.08 7.95 12.84
CA LYS A 61 -45.99 9.08 13.05
C LYS A 61 -45.23 10.37 13.31
N ALA A 62 -44.16 10.32 14.11
CA ALA A 62 -43.40 11.50 14.47
C ALA A 62 -42.55 12.03 13.31
N LEU A 63 -42.02 11.16 12.45
CA LEU A 63 -41.23 11.55 11.27
C LEU A 63 -42.09 11.78 10.00
N GLY A 64 -43.39 11.51 10.05
CA GLY A 64 -44.27 11.60 8.89
C GLY A 64 -43.91 10.60 7.77
N ILE A 65 -43.42 9.41 8.13
CA ILE A 65 -42.99 8.35 7.20
C ILE A 65 -43.87 7.10 7.32
N LYS A 66 -43.76 6.18 6.36
CA LYS A 66 -44.43 4.89 6.43
C LYS A 66 -43.85 4.03 7.56
N LYS A 67 -44.69 3.24 8.24
CA LYS A 67 -44.29 2.28 9.29
C LYS A 67 -43.17 1.34 8.84
N ALA A 68 -43.22 0.86 7.60
CA ALA A 68 -42.18 0.01 7.03
C ALA A 68 -40.80 0.70 6.92
N VAL A 69 -40.76 2.01 6.71
CA VAL A 69 -39.51 2.79 6.66
C VAL A 69 -38.97 3.01 8.06
N ALA A 70 -39.83 3.38 9.01
CA ALA A 70 -39.45 3.50 10.42
C ALA A 70 -38.87 2.19 10.97
N LYS A 71 -39.52 1.05 10.67
CA LYS A 71 -39.00 -0.28 11.00
C LYS A 71 -37.61 -0.52 10.40
N ALA A 72 -37.44 -0.25 9.10
CA ALA A 72 -36.16 -0.40 8.43
C ALA A 72 -35.06 0.50 9.01
N LEU A 73 -35.39 1.75 9.39
CA LEU A 73 -34.47 2.68 10.05
C LEU A 73 -33.96 2.16 11.41
N LEU A 74 -34.72 1.30 12.09
CA LEU A 74 -34.32 0.70 13.37
C LEU A 74 -33.58 -0.63 13.18
N GLU A 75 -34.03 -1.46 12.24
CA GLU A 75 -33.61 -2.88 12.18
C GLU A 75 -32.60 -3.19 11.06
N ASN A 76 -32.69 -2.54 9.90
CA ASN A 76 -31.89 -2.94 8.73
C ASN A 76 -30.41 -2.65 8.92
N PRO A 77 -29.48 -3.40 8.27
CA PRO A 77 -28.06 -3.11 8.32
C PRO A 77 -27.71 -1.68 7.91
N TYR A 78 -26.66 -1.12 8.48
CA TYR A 78 -26.20 0.24 8.21
C TYR A 78 -24.69 0.33 8.07
N VAL A 79 -24.22 1.40 7.44
CA VAL A 79 -22.80 1.78 7.39
C VAL A 79 -22.65 3.26 7.70
N GLU A 80 -21.58 3.61 8.42
CA GLU A 80 -21.18 5.00 8.63
C GLU A 80 -20.16 5.42 7.57
N PHE A 81 -20.24 6.67 7.14
CA PHE A 81 -19.31 7.24 6.17
C PHE A 81 -19.06 8.71 6.47
N GLU A 82 -17.92 9.21 6.00
CA GLU A 82 -17.49 10.59 6.23
C GLU A 82 -17.10 11.27 4.93
N PHE A 83 -17.33 12.57 4.82
CA PHE A 83 -16.95 13.35 3.64
C PHE A 83 -16.70 14.82 4.02
N PRO A 84 -15.83 15.53 3.28
CA PRO A 84 -15.56 16.92 3.55
C PRO A 84 -16.61 17.80 2.86
N ALA A 85 -17.15 18.76 3.59
CA ALA A 85 -18.03 19.79 3.07
C ALA A 85 -17.45 21.17 3.38
N VAL A 86 -17.61 22.09 2.43
CA VAL A 86 -17.12 23.47 2.54
C VAL A 86 -18.21 24.45 2.18
N SER A 87 -18.22 25.55 2.89
CA SER A 87 -19.01 26.76 2.61
C SER A 87 -18.05 27.91 2.28
N GLU A 88 -18.58 29.11 2.02
CA GLU A 88 -17.73 30.28 1.77
C GLU A 88 -16.84 30.66 2.97
N ARG A 89 -17.29 30.37 4.20
CA ARG A 89 -16.66 30.85 5.44
C ARG A 89 -16.02 29.76 6.30
N ASP A 90 -16.41 28.50 6.11
CA ASP A 90 -15.97 27.38 6.95
C ASP A 90 -16.02 26.05 6.21
N GLY A 91 -15.31 25.04 6.72
CA GLY A 91 -15.36 23.67 6.23
C GLY A 91 -15.36 22.67 7.40
N LYS A 92 -16.04 21.54 7.22
CA LYS A 92 -16.18 20.50 8.24
C LYS A 92 -16.20 19.11 7.62
N LEU A 93 -15.78 18.12 8.40
CA LEU A 93 -15.99 16.72 8.08
C LEU A 93 -17.38 16.34 8.57
N ILE A 94 -18.22 15.84 7.67
CA ILE A 94 -19.61 15.47 7.95
C ILE A 94 -19.72 13.96 7.98
N ARG A 95 -20.49 13.45 8.93
CA ARG A 95 -20.79 12.03 9.05
C ARG A 95 -22.18 11.74 8.52
N GLY A 96 -22.31 10.59 7.88
CA GLY A 96 -23.56 10.06 7.41
C GLY A 96 -23.77 8.63 7.89
N LEU A 97 -25.01 8.33 8.26
CA LEU A 97 -25.49 6.99 8.61
C LEU A 97 -26.35 6.50 7.45
N ALA A 98 -25.86 5.51 6.69
CA ALA A 98 -26.58 4.93 5.56
C ALA A 98 -27.25 3.62 5.96
N ILE A 99 -28.57 3.58 5.98
CA ILE A 99 -29.38 2.40 6.27
C ILE A 99 -29.77 1.72 4.95
N LYS A 100 -29.42 0.43 4.83
CA LYS A 100 -29.63 -0.37 3.63
C LYS A 100 -31.06 -0.88 3.51
N ASP A 101 -31.46 -1.22 2.29
CA ASP A 101 -32.67 -1.99 1.98
C ASP A 101 -33.97 -1.41 2.57
N THR A 102 -34.03 -0.09 2.67
CA THR A 102 -35.23 0.63 3.10
C THR A 102 -36.31 0.60 2.00
N PRO A 103 -37.61 0.60 2.34
CA PRO A 103 -38.68 0.59 1.32
C PRO A 103 -38.66 1.81 0.39
N GLU A 104 -38.27 2.98 0.91
CA GLU A 104 -38.13 4.23 0.15
C GLU A 104 -36.99 5.08 0.73
N VAL A 105 -36.50 6.04 -0.03
CA VAL A 105 -35.42 6.94 0.41
C VAL A 105 -35.93 7.90 1.49
N PHE A 106 -35.44 7.75 2.71
CA PHE A 106 -35.55 8.75 3.78
C PHE A 106 -34.24 9.51 3.95
N CYS A 107 -34.34 10.81 4.24
CA CYS A 107 -33.19 11.65 4.55
C CYS A 107 -33.64 12.76 5.49
N ASN A 108 -32.87 13.01 6.55
CA ASN A 108 -33.15 14.08 7.51
C ASN A 108 -32.90 15.48 6.92
N LEU A 109 -32.18 15.56 5.81
CA LEU A 109 -32.07 16.74 4.94
C LEU A 109 -32.89 16.51 3.67
N PRO A 110 -34.17 16.95 3.60
CA PRO A 110 -35.10 16.57 2.52
C PRO A 110 -34.61 16.93 1.12
N GLU A 111 -33.90 18.04 0.97
CA GLU A 111 -33.31 18.51 -0.29
C GLU A 111 -32.20 17.61 -0.83
N LYS A 112 -31.65 16.72 0.01
CA LYS A 112 -30.63 15.74 -0.38
C LYS A 112 -31.20 14.47 -1.00
N LYS A 113 -32.49 14.18 -0.81
CA LYS A 113 -33.15 12.97 -1.35
C LYS A 113 -32.91 12.78 -2.85
N ARG A 114 -33.02 13.87 -3.64
CA ARG A 114 -32.80 13.84 -5.10
C ARG A 114 -31.38 13.44 -5.51
N TYR A 115 -30.39 13.68 -4.65
CA TYR A 115 -28.99 13.29 -4.89
C TYR A 115 -28.70 11.87 -4.40
N ILE A 116 -29.55 11.28 -3.55
CA ILE A 116 -29.40 9.88 -3.13
C ILE A 116 -29.91 8.93 -4.23
N THR A 117 -30.96 9.32 -4.97
CA THR A 117 -31.58 8.45 -6.00
C THR A 117 -30.59 7.88 -7.03
N PRO A 118 -29.70 8.66 -7.66
CA PRO A 118 -28.74 8.11 -8.63
C PRO A 118 -27.77 7.10 -8.00
N VAL A 119 -27.37 7.30 -6.74
CA VAL A 119 -26.51 6.36 -6.00
C VAL A 119 -27.25 5.04 -5.78
N VAL A 120 -28.51 5.11 -5.34
CA VAL A 120 -29.35 3.93 -5.09
C VAL A 120 -29.63 3.14 -6.38
N GLU A 121 -29.84 3.83 -7.51
CA GLU A 121 -30.00 3.17 -8.82
C GLU A 121 -28.75 2.40 -9.22
N TYR A 122 -27.56 3.01 -9.09
CA TYR A 122 -26.30 2.34 -9.35
C TYR A 122 -26.11 1.12 -8.43
N LEU A 123 -26.27 1.30 -7.10
CA LEU A 123 -26.08 0.23 -6.12
C LEU A 123 -27.03 -0.96 -6.37
N ARG A 124 -28.30 -0.70 -6.71
CA ARG A 124 -29.26 -1.75 -7.09
C ARG A 124 -28.85 -2.46 -8.38
N SER A 125 -28.40 -1.71 -9.39
CA SER A 125 -27.95 -2.31 -10.68
C SER A 125 -26.77 -3.26 -10.52
N LYS A 126 -25.97 -3.09 -9.46
CA LYS A 126 -24.83 -3.94 -9.11
C LYS A 126 -25.14 -5.00 -8.06
N GLY A 127 -26.36 -5.01 -7.52
CA GLY A 127 -26.78 -5.96 -6.48
C GLY A 127 -26.19 -5.70 -5.09
N PHE A 128 -25.61 -4.51 -4.83
CA PHE A 128 -25.09 -4.15 -3.51
C PHE A 128 -26.20 -3.86 -2.49
N VAL A 129 -27.38 -3.48 -2.99
CA VAL A 129 -28.61 -3.32 -2.20
C VAL A 129 -29.78 -3.87 -3.00
N SER A 130 -30.78 -4.39 -2.30
CA SER A 130 -32.05 -4.90 -2.85
C SER A 130 -33.16 -3.84 -2.86
N GLY A 131 -33.12 -2.90 -1.91
CA GLY A 131 -34.10 -1.83 -1.75
C GLY A 131 -33.56 -0.43 -2.01
N SER A 132 -34.14 0.55 -1.30
CA SER A 132 -33.63 1.93 -1.25
C SER A 132 -32.60 2.10 -0.14
N VAL A 133 -31.89 3.23 -0.14
CA VAL A 133 -31.01 3.62 0.97
C VAL A 133 -31.56 4.87 1.62
N SER A 134 -31.65 4.86 2.94
CA SER A 134 -31.96 6.04 3.74
C SER A 134 -30.69 6.57 4.39
N VAL A 135 -30.53 7.90 4.46
CA VAL A 135 -29.29 8.54 4.93
C VAL A 135 -29.61 9.60 5.97
N ILE A 136 -28.96 9.52 7.13
CA ILE A 136 -29.05 10.55 8.18
C ILE A 136 -27.69 11.24 8.28
N PHE A 137 -27.65 12.56 8.14
CA PHE A 137 -26.44 13.36 8.28
C PHE A 137 -26.40 14.04 9.64
N ASP A 138 -25.21 14.16 10.22
CA ASP A 138 -24.99 14.86 11.50
C ASP A 138 -24.89 16.39 11.36
N SER A 139 -25.02 16.91 10.13
CA SER A 139 -24.76 18.31 9.84
C SER A 139 -25.40 18.76 8.55
N GLU A 140 -25.85 20.01 8.49
CA GLU A 140 -26.26 20.65 7.24
C GLU A 140 -25.05 20.94 6.32
N PHE A 141 -25.27 20.87 5.01
CA PHE A 141 -24.29 21.20 3.98
C PHE A 141 -24.92 21.47 2.60
N VAL A 142 -24.13 22.01 1.68
CA VAL A 142 -24.55 22.28 0.29
C VAL A 142 -23.86 21.35 -0.69
N GLY A 143 -24.53 21.07 -1.82
CA GLY A 143 -24.01 20.23 -2.89
C GLY A 143 -24.21 18.73 -2.68
N ASN A 144 -23.52 17.94 -3.51
CA ASN A 144 -23.66 16.49 -3.65
C ASN A 144 -22.34 15.74 -3.41
N SER A 145 -21.39 16.35 -2.68
CA SER A 145 -20.04 15.81 -2.48
C SER A 145 -20.00 14.49 -1.71
N PHE A 146 -21.06 14.20 -0.94
CA PHE A 146 -21.22 12.97 -0.18
C PHE A 146 -21.44 11.70 -1.04
N GLN A 147 -21.90 11.84 -2.30
CA GLN A 147 -22.38 10.72 -3.10
C GLN A 147 -21.30 9.65 -3.31
N LEU A 148 -20.05 10.06 -3.57
CA LEU A 148 -18.95 9.10 -3.75
C LEU A 148 -18.62 8.36 -2.45
N SER A 149 -18.53 9.08 -1.33
CA SER A 149 -18.26 8.46 -0.01
C SER A 149 -19.37 7.48 0.39
N LEU A 150 -20.64 7.88 0.22
CA LEU A 150 -21.80 7.01 0.45
C LEU A 150 -21.74 5.74 -0.41
N THR A 151 -21.49 5.89 -1.72
CA THR A 151 -21.40 4.76 -2.65
C THR A 151 -20.31 3.78 -2.22
N LEU A 152 -19.10 4.29 -1.96
CA LEU A 152 -17.95 3.47 -1.59
C LEU A 152 -18.14 2.75 -0.27
N ALA A 153 -18.71 3.42 0.74
CA ALA A 153 -18.99 2.82 2.04
C ALA A 153 -19.94 1.61 1.91
N LEU A 154 -21.00 1.75 1.10
CA LEU A 154 -21.97 0.68 0.88
C LEU A 154 -21.39 -0.49 0.06
N CYS A 155 -20.64 -0.20 -1.00
CA CYS A 155 -19.97 -1.22 -1.80
C CYS A 155 -18.95 -2.02 -0.98
N MET A 156 -18.10 -1.33 -0.20
CA MET A 156 -17.07 -1.98 0.62
C MET A 156 -17.67 -2.79 1.76
N ASP A 157 -18.72 -2.31 2.41
CA ASP A 157 -19.42 -3.09 3.43
C ASP A 157 -20.06 -4.36 2.84
N ALA A 158 -20.66 -4.29 1.65
CA ALA A 158 -21.19 -5.46 0.97
C ALA A 158 -20.11 -6.51 0.63
N GLU A 159 -18.89 -6.07 0.30
CA GLU A 159 -17.72 -6.94 0.09
C GLU A 159 -17.01 -7.35 1.38
N LYS A 160 -17.50 -6.93 2.56
CA LYS A 160 -16.84 -7.13 3.86
C LYS A 160 -15.41 -6.57 3.91
N LYS A 161 -15.18 -5.47 3.19
CA LYS A 161 -13.91 -4.73 3.14
C LYS A 161 -14.07 -3.38 3.83
N ARG A 162 -12.93 -2.79 4.21
CA ARG A 162 -12.89 -1.46 4.81
C ARG A 162 -12.20 -0.49 3.86
N LEU A 163 -12.70 0.74 3.81
CA LEU A 163 -11.98 1.84 3.19
C LEU A 163 -10.74 2.18 4.02
N PRO A 164 -9.69 2.75 3.40
CA PRO A 164 -8.54 3.26 4.12
C PRO A 164 -8.97 4.32 5.13
N PRO A 165 -8.59 4.18 6.42
CA PRO A 165 -9.02 5.12 7.46
C PRO A 165 -8.41 6.51 7.30
N ASN A 166 -7.29 6.64 6.59
CA ASN A 166 -6.62 7.90 6.30
C ASN A 166 -7.11 8.58 5.01
N LEU A 167 -8.04 7.97 4.27
CA LEU A 167 -8.59 8.55 3.04
C LEU A 167 -10.01 9.06 3.23
N CYS A 168 -10.26 10.24 2.68
CA CYS A 168 -11.58 10.85 2.61
C CYS A 168 -12.01 10.98 1.15
N TRP A 169 -13.32 10.92 0.90
CA TRP A 169 -13.88 10.87 -0.44
C TRP A 169 -14.87 12.00 -0.68
N SER A 170 -14.74 12.68 -1.81
CA SER A 170 -15.68 13.72 -2.24
C SER A 170 -15.92 13.58 -3.74
N GLY A 171 -17.17 13.50 -4.15
CA GLY A 171 -17.50 13.37 -5.57
C GLY A 171 -18.99 13.12 -5.80
N GLY A 172 -19.44 13.42 -7.00
CA GLY A 172 -20.77 13.06 -7.48
C GLY A 172 -20.77 11.66 -8.10
N VAL A 173 -21.91 10.97 -8.04
CA VAL A 173 -22.11 9.67 -8.68
C VAL A 173 -23.39 9.70 -9.50
N ARG A 174 -23.29 9.32 -10.77
CA ARG A 174 -24.44 9.18 -11.69
C ARG A 174 -25.02 7.76 -11.60
N LYS A 175 -26.26 7.60 -12.10
CA LYS A 175 -26.98 6.31 -12.09
C LYS A 175 -26.25 5.16 -12.80
N ASP A 176 -25.39 5.50 -13.76
CA ASP A 176 -24.57 4.57 -14.52
C ASP A 176 -23.20 4.33 -13.86
N GLY A 177 -23.01 4.77 -12.63
CA GLY A 177 -21.76 4.65 -11.87
C GLY A 177 -20.67 5.64 -12.27
N SER A 178 -20.94 6.63 -13.14
CA SER A 178 -19.91 7.61 -13.48
C SER A 178 -19.56 8.53 -12.32
N ILE A 179 -18.25 8.72 -12.10
CA ILE A 179 -17.70 9.63 -11.10
C ILE A 179 -17.69 11.05 -11.67
N VAL A 180 -18.18 12.01 -10.89
CA VAL A 180 -18.26 13.42 -11.28
C VAL A 180 -17.46 14.27 -10.30
N LYS A 181 -16.57 15.10 -10.84
CA LYS A 181 -15.81 16.09 -10.07
C LYS A 181 -16.77 17.12 -9.45
N VAL A 182 -16.50 17.50 -8.21
CA VAL A 182 -17.26 18.51 -7.46
C VAL A 182 -16.39 19.72 -7.15
N ASP A 183 -17.01 20.83 -6.80
CA ASP A 183 -16.32 22.10 -6.57
C ASP A 183 -15.50 22.12 -5.27
N SER A 184 -14.60 23.11 -5.19
CA SER A 184 -13.82 23.48 -4.01
C SER A 184 -13.00 22.32 -3.42
N LEU A 185 -12.37 21.50 -4.28
CA LEU A 185 -11.54 20.38 -3.83
C LEU A 185 -10.33 20.81 -2.99
N ASP A 186 -9.72 21.94 -3.31
CA ASP A 186 -8.55 22.43 -2.56
C ASP A 186 -8.94 22.76 -1.11
N LYS A 187 -10.03 23.52 -0.91
CA LYS A 187 -10.58 23.78 0.43
C LYS A 187 -10.99 22.50 1.16
N LYS A 188 -11.56 21.52 0.45
CA LYS A 188 -11.92 20.23 1.05
C LYS A 188 -10.68 19.42 1.45
N SER A 189 -9.60 19.52 0.70
CA SER A 189 -8.31 18.94 1.05
C SER A 189 -7.79 19.52 2.35
N GLU A 190 -7.82 20.85 2.50
CA GLU A 190 -7.44 21.54 3.75
C GLU A 190 -8.32 21.08 4.94
N VAL A 191 -9.63 20.87 4.72
CA VAL A 191 -10.51 20.30 5.74
C VAL A 191 -10.01 18.92 6.17
N CYS A 192 -9.77 17.99 5.23
CA CYS A 192 -9.30 16.64 5.55
C CYS A 192 -7.98 16.65 6.34
N GLU A 193 -7.05 17.54 5.97
CA GLU A 193 -5.74 17.65 6.63
C GLU A 193 -5.85 18.04 8.10
N ARG A 194 -6.82 18.90 8.47
CA ARG A 194 -7.12 19.22 9.89
C ARG A 194 -7.55 18.01 10.71
N PHE A 195 -8.03 16.94 10.07
CA PHE A 195 -8.43 15.68 10.69
C PHE A 195 -7.40 14.54 10.46
N ASN A 196 -6.17 14.85 10.02
CA ASN A 196 -5.15 13.86 9.65
C ASN A 196 -5.59 12.87 8.55
N MET A 197 -6.48 13.33 7.66
CA MET A 197 -6.94 12.57 6.50
C MET A 197 -6.44 13.19 5.20
N HIS A 198 -6.45 12.41 4.13
CA HIS A 198 -6.14 12.87 2.79
C HIS A 198 -7.36 12.76 1.90
N LEU A 199 -7.67 13.85 1.18
CA LEU A 199 -8.71 13.82 0.18
C LEU A 199 -8.23 13.05 -1.06
N ALA A 200 -8.85 11.92 -1.34
CA ALA A 200 -8.65 11.16 -2.57
C ALA A 200 -9.38 11.86 -3.74
N MET A 201 -8.71 11.96 -4.89
CA MET A 201 -9.18 12.65 -6.09
C MET A 201 -9.25 11.70 -7.31
N PRO A 202 -10.11 10.67 -7.32
CA PRO A 202 -10.12 9.61 -8.33
C PRO A 202 -10.74 10.03 -9.67
N PHE A 203 -10.74 11.31 -10.03
CA PHE A 203 -11.52 11.84 -11.17
C PHE A 203 -10.94 11.49 -12.54
N HIS A 204 -9.75 10.89 -12.60
CA HIS A 204 -9.24 10.27 -13.82
C HIS A 204 -9.89 8.91 -14.10
N LEU A 205 -10.54 8.30 -13.09
CA LEU A 205 -11.32 7.07 -13.25
C LEU A 205 -12.76 7.42 -13.69
N PRO A 206 -13.25 6.86 -14.80
CA PRO A 206 -14.56 7.22 -15.33
C PRO A 206 -15.72 6.62 -14.52
N LYS A 207 -15.52 5.46 -13.87
CA LYS A 207 -16.57 4.71 -13.18
C LYS A 207 -16.17 4.33 -11.74
N VAL A 208 -17.17 4.21 -10.88
CA VAL A 208 -17.03 3.67 -9.52
C VAL A 208 -16.46 2.26 -9.55
N ASP A 209 -16.80 1.44 -10.55
CA ASP A 209 -16.28 0.07 -10.69
C ASP A 209 -14.75 0.06 -10.83
N ASP A 210 -14.16 1.00 -11.56
CA ASP A 210 -12.69 1.09 -11.74
C ASP A 210 -12.01 1.43 -10.40
N LEU A 211 -12.61 2.35 -9.65
CA LEU A 211 -12.14 2.70 -8.30
C LEU A 211 -12.28 1.54 -7.32
N LEU A 212 -13.38 0.79 -7.38
CA LEU A 212 -13.57 -0.41 -6.58
C LEU A 212 -12.53 -1.47 -6.94
N ASN A 213 -12.27 -1.72 -8.23
CA ASN A 213 -11.23 -2.66 -8.66
C ASN A 213 -9.86 -2.31 -8.06
N TRP A 214 -9.51 -1.03 -8.01
CA TRP A 214 -8.27 -0.56 -7.37
C TRP A 214 -8.27 -0.78 -5.85
N LEU A 215 -9.33 -0.35 -5.15
CA LEU A 215 -9.42 -0.43 -3.69
C LEU A 215 -9.55 -1.88 -3.18
N SER A 216 -10.16 -2.75 -3.99
CA SER A 216 -10.37 -4.16 -3.70
C SER A 216 -9.23 -5.07 -4.16
N ALA A 217 -8.19 -4.53 -4.78
CA ALA A 217 -7.08 -5.32 -5.31
C ALA A 217 -6.30 -5.99 -4.17
N ASN A 218 -6.19 -7.33 -4.22
CA ASN A 218 -5.36 -8.08 -3.27
C ASN A 218 -3.87 -7.78 -3.45
N ILE A 219 -3.45 -7.45 -4.67
CA ILE A 219 -2.08 -7.10 -5.03
C ILE A 219 -2.10 -5.75 -5.72
N VAL A 220 -1.26 -4.83 -5.26
CA VAL A 220 -1.04 -3.52 -5.88
C VAL A 220 0.34 -3.50 -6.52
N GLU A 221 0.37 -3.33 -7.84
CA GLU A 221 1.61 -3.27 -8.61
C GLU A 221 2.15 -1.84 -8.66
N VAL A 222 3.38 -1.65 -8.18
CA VAL A 222 4.03 -0.33 -8.06
C VAL A 222 5.44 -0.40 -8.62
N PRO A 223 5.84 0.49 -9.54
CA PRO A 223 7.21 0.55 -10.02
C PRO A 223 8.12 1.24 -9.01
N VAL A 224 9.34 0.72 -8.87
CA VAL A 224 10.38 1.26 -8.01
C VAL A 224 11.70 1.19 -8.77
N ALA A 225 12.37 2.33 -8.93
CA ALA A 225 13.63 2.40 -9.65
C ALA A 225 14.76 2.87 -8.74
N VAL A 226 15.93 2.27 -8.88
CA VAL A 226 17.18 2.77 -8.29
C VAL A 226 18.17 2.96 -9.41
N SER A 227 18.60 4.19 -9.66
CA SER A 227 19.38 4.50 -10.85
C SER A 227 20.45 5.55 -10.60
N ILE A 228 21.62 5.35 -11.21
CA ILE A 228 22.69 6.35 -11.25
C ILE A 228 22.22 7.60 -12.00
N ASP A 229 21.54 7.38 -13.13
CA ASP A 229 21.02 8.41 -14.04
C ASP A 229 19.51 8.58 -13.93
N HIS A 230 18.96 9.57 -14.62
CA HIS A 230 17.52 9.73 -14.75
C HIS A 230 16.90 8.51 -15.46
N LEU A 231 15.88 7.92 -14.85
CA LEU A 231 15.11 6.81 -15.41
C LEU A 231 13.63 7.16 -15.38
N ARG A 232 12.95 6.98 -16.51
CA ARG A 232 11.50 7.12 -16.62
C ARG A 232 10.82 5.79 -16.32
N LEU A 233 9.79 5.79 -15.48
CA LEU A 233 9.11 4.57 -15.05
C LEU A 233 8.43 3.86 -16.22
N GLU A 234 7.98 4.61 -17.21
CA GLU A 234 7.29 4.15 -18.41
C GLU A 234 8.17 3.25 -19.30
N GLU A 235 9.49 3.31 -19.12
CA GLU A 235 10.44 2.47 -19.87
C GLU A 235 10.34 0.98 -19.49
N PHE A 236 9.82 0.66 -18.31
CA PHE A 236 9.66 -0.73 -17.85
C PHE A 236 8.29 -1.03 -17.25
N PHE A 237 7.50 -0.01 -16.91
CA PHE A 237 6.20 -0.17 -16.27
C PHE A 237 5.09 0.51 -17.10
N HIS A 238 4.24 -0.31 -17.72
CA HIS A 238 3.24 0.15 -18.68
C HIS A 238 1.81 0.28 -18.11
N LYS A 239 1.67 0.41 -16.78
CA LYS A 239 0.37 0.60 -16.11
C LYS A 239 0.22 2.04 -15.63
N GLU A 240 0.01 2.96 -16.58
CA GLU A 240 -0.14 4.41 -16.31
C GLU A 240 -1.25 4.70 -15.29
N GLU A 241 -2.36 3.97 -15.37
CA GLU A 241 -3.47 4.09 -14.42
C GLU A 241 -3.04 3.85 -12.97
N ASN A 242 -2.13 2.90 -12.71
CA ASN A 242 -1.60 2.66 -11.36
C ASN A 242 -0.83 3.90 -10.87
N LEU A 243 -0.05 4.56 -11.73
CA LEU A 243 0.68 5.77 -11.37
C LEU A 243 -0.26 6.93 -11.05
N LEU A 244 -1.34 7.08 -11.82
CA LEU A 244 -2.39 8.07 -11.56
C LEU A 244 -3.13 7.77 -10.25
N ASN A 245 -3.42 6.50 -9.96
CA ASN A 245 -4.04 6.08 -8.70
C ASN A 245 -3.12 6.37 -7.50
N LEU A 246 -1.83 6.03 -7.58
CA LEU A 246 -0.85 6.36 -6.55
C LEU A 246 -0.80 7.86 -6.28
N LYS A 247 -0.76 8.69 -7.34
CA LYS A 247 -0.71 10.15 -7.22
C LYS A 247 -2.02 10.74 -6.67
N ASN A 248 -3.15 10.41 -7.28
CA ASN A 248 -4.40 11.12 -7.05
C ASN A 248 -5.22 10.55 -5.89
N ILE A 249 -5.03 9.28 -5.53
CA ILE A 249 -5.74 8.63 -4.42
C ILE A 249 -4.86 8.60 -3.18
N HIS A 250 -3.59 8.19 -3.33
CA HIS A 250 -2.68 7.94 -2.21
C HIS A 250 -1.63 9.05 -1.97
N ARG A 251 -1.62 10.12 -2.78
CA ARG A 251 -0.63 11.21 -2.74
C ARG A 251 0.83 10.77 -2.88
N ILE A 252 1.05 9.63 -3.51
CA ILE A 252 2.39 9.13 -3.83
C ILE A 252 2.77 9.71 -5.20
N ASP A 253 3.63 10.73 -5.18
CA ASP A 253 4.22 11.28 -6.40
C ASP A 253 5.07 10.21 -7.11
N PRO A 254 4.77 9.83 -8.37
CA PRO A 254 5.57 8.88 -9.13
C PRO A 254 7.06 9.21 -9.18
N SER A 255 7.45 10.49 -9.14
CA SER A 255 8.87 10.88 -9.11
C SER A 255 9.60 10.38 -7.86
N LYS A 256 8.88 10.24 -6.72
CA LYS A 256 9.42 9.70 -5.47
C LYS A 256 9.65 8.18 -5.52
N LEU A 257 9.14 7.49 -6.55
CA LEU A 257 9.40 6.07 -6.80
C LEU A 257 10.77 5.82 -7.45
N VAL A 258 11.47 6.88 -7.86
CA VAL A 258 12.81 6.83 -8.46
C VAL A 258 13.84 7.32 -7.46
N ILE A 259 14.73 6.42 -7.02
CA ILE A 259 15.86 6.73 -6.17
C ILE A 259 17.07 6.98 -7.05
N GLN A 260 17.31 8.27 -7.33
CA GLN A 260 18.55 8.68 -7.99
C GLN A 260 19.72 8.60 -7.01
N THR A 261 20.76 7.85 -7.38
CA THR A 261 21.94 7.60 -6.54
C THR A 261 23.12 8.50 -6.91
N GLY A 262 23.21 8.90 -8.18
CA GLY A 262 24.48 9.36 -8.76
C GLY A 262 25.58 8.31 -8.59
N GLN A 263 26.85 8.73 -8.65
CA GLN A 263 27.96 7.85 -8.33
C GLN A 263 27.96 7.51 -6.83
N LEU A 264 27.93 6.21 -6.53
CA LEU A 264 27.97 5.68 -5.17
C LEU A 264 29.40 5.73 -4.63
N SER A 265 29.55 6.25 -3.41
CA SER A 265 30.80 6.25 -2.65
C SER A 265 30.50 6.50 -1.16
N GLY A 266 31.32 5.94 -0.26
CA GLY A 266 31.21 6.16 1.18
C GLY A 266 29.79 5.96 1.73
N ILE A 267 29.28 6.95 2.45
CA ILE A 267 27.98 6.88 3.14
C ILE A 267 26.77 6.72 2.19
N ARG A 268 26.91 7.10 0.91
CA ARG A 268 25.81 7.05 -0.08
C ARG A 268 25.26 5.64 -0.30
N TRP A 269 26.08 4.61 -0.10
CA TRP A 269 25.63 3.21 -0.14
C TRP A 269 24.58 2.94 0.93
N GLN A 270 24.84 3.35 2.17
CA GLN A 270 23.92 3.19 3.29
C GLN A 270 22.68 4.08 3.15
N GLU A 271 22.82 5.31 2.67
CA GLU A 271 21.70 6.22 2.41
C GLU A 271 20.77 5.68 1.33
N THR A 272 21.32 5.12 0.24
CA THR A 272 20.53 4.50 -0.83
C THR A 272 19.74 3.30 -0.30
N ALA A 273 20.39 2.42 0.47
CA ALA A 273 19.75 1.29 1.12
C ALA A 273 18.61 1.73 2.07
N LYS A 274 18.83 2.78 2.88
CA LYS A 274 17.81 3.38 3.76
C LYS A 274 16.63 3.94 2.97
N ARG A 275 16.90 4.73 1.92
CA ARG A 275 15.86 5.33 1.06
C ARG A 275 15.02 4.25 0.39
N PHE A 276 15.65 3.19 -0.12
CA PHE A 276 14.94 2.07 -0.74
C PHE A 276 14.04 1.35 0.26
N PHE A 277 14.60 0.89 1.39
CA PHE A 277 13.80 0.19 2.40
C PHE A 277 12.67 1.07 2.94
N GLY A 278 12.94 2.37 3.05
CA GLY A 278 11.98 3.33 3.51
C GLY A 278 10.83 3.58 2.55
N LEU A 279 11.12 3.70 1.26
CA LEU A 279 10.10 3.78 0.22
C LEU A 279 9.19 2.53 0.25
N ILE A 280 9.78 1.33 0.32
CA ILE A 280 9.00 0.09 0.42
C ILE A 280 8.11 0.07 1.65
N SER A 281 8.61 0.53 2.81
CA SER A 281 7.84 0.58 4.05
C SER A 281 6.66 1.56 3.97
N VAL A 282 6.86 2.74 3.35
CA VAL A 282 5.79 3.72 3.12
C VAL A 282 4.72 3.14 2.20
N LEU A 283 5.11 2.47 1.12
CA LEU A 283 4.19 1.82 0.20
C LEU A 283 3.36 0.73 0.92
N ASP A 284 4.00 -0.14 1.70
CA ASP A 284 3.31 -1.18 2.47
C ASP A 284 2.31 -0.62 3.48
N TYR A 285 2.60 0.52 4.12
CA TYR A 285 1.70 1.14 5.08
C TYR A 285 0.54 1.90 4.41
N THR A 286 0.79 2.49 3.23
CA THR A 286 -0.18 3.36 2.55
C THR A 286 -1.19 2.57 1.72
N LEU A 287 -0.78 1.43 1.16
CA LEU A 287 -1.61 0.64 0.24
C LEU A 287 -2.45 -0.40 1.00
N ILE A 288 -3.71 -0.58 0.58
CA ILE A 288 -4.63 -1.58 1.16
C ILE A 288 -4.19 -2.99 0.79
N GLY A 289 -3.92 -3.20 -0.50
CA GLY A 289 -3.50 -4.48 -1.05
C GLY A 289 -2.01 -4.72 -0.82
N ARG A 290 -1.61 -5.99 -0.93
CA ARG A 290 -0.20 -6.39 -0.79
C ARG A 290 0.63 -5.79 -1.92
N LEU A 291 1.74 -5.15 -1.59
CA LEU A 291 2.67 -4.60 -2.57
C LEU A 291 3.29 -5.71 -3.43
N LYS A 292 3.23 -5.56 -4.75
CA LYS A 292 4.10 -6.22 -5.73
C LYS A 292 4.96 -5.15 -6.39
N ALA A 293 6.21 -5.02 -5.97
CA ALA A 293 7.11 -4.02 -6.54
C ALA A 293 7.67 -4.48 -7.89
N HIS A 294 7.64 -3.57 -8.86
CA HIS A 294 8.25 -3.70 -10.18
C HIS A 294 9.59 -2.96 -10.13
N ILE A 295 10.68 -3.69 -9.95
CA ILE A 295 11.98 -3.13 -9.55
C ILE A 295 12.94 -3.08 -10.74
N VAL A 296 13.55 -1.91 -10.98
CA VAL A 296 14.73 -1.74 -11.84
C VAL A 296 15.88 -1.22 -11.00
N VAL A 297 17.07 -1.77 -11.22
CA VAL A 297 18.32 -1.24 -10.69
C VAL A 297 19.29 -0.96 -11.84
N ASN A 298 19.56 0.32 -12.10
CA ASN A 298 20.66 0.77 -12.95
C ASN A 298 21.82 1.18 -12.03
N GLY A 299 22.61 0.18 -11.63
CA GLY A 299 23.68 0.34 -10.65
C GLY A 299 24.49 -0.95 -10.47
N PRO A 300 25.43 -0.96 -9.53
CA PRO A 300 26.31 -2.10 -9.32
C PRO A 300 25.58 -3.32 -8.73
N ALA A 301 26.05 -4.52 -9.08
CA ALA A 301 25.48 -5.79 -8.60
C ALA A 301 25.51 -5.90 -7.06
N SER A 302 26.52 -5.33 -6.42
CA SER A 302 26.67 -5.23 -4.96
C SER A 302 25.50 -4.48 -4.30
N LEU A 303 25.05 -3.36 -4.89
CA LEU A 303 23.85 -2.65 -4.42
C LEU A 303 22.61 -3.53 -4.61
N SER A 304 22.46 -4.11 -5.80
CA SER A 304 21.32 -4.94 -6.17
C SER A 304 21.10 -6.12 -5.20
N PHE A 305 22.19 -6.79 -4.81
CA PHE A 305 22.16 -7.82 -3.78
C PHE A 305 21.64 -7.29 -2.43
N ALA A 306 22.15 -6.14 -1.97
CA ALA A 306 21.66 -5.51 -0.75
C ALA A 306 20.17 -5.15 -0.81
N LEU A 307 19.70 -4.63 -1.96
CA LEU A 307 18.29 -4.31 -2.16
C LEU A 307 17.41 -5.56 -2.15
N GLY A 308 17.88 -6.67 -2.72
CA GLY A 308 17.20 -7.98 -2.63
C GLY A 308 17.05 -8.45 -1.19
N ILE A 309 18.10 -8.30 -0.37
CA ILE A 309 18.05 -8.61 1.07
C ILE A 309 17.00 -7.75 1.79
N LEU A 310 16.96 -6.44 1.49
CA LEU A 310 16.06 -5.48 2.12
C LEU A 310 14.59 -5.69 1.72
N TYR A 311 14.32 -5.94 0.43
CA TYR A 311 12.96 -6.18 -0.07
C TYR A 311 12.33 -7.42 0.60
N GLY A 312 13.17 -8.43 0.83
CA GLY A 312 12.88 -9.51 1.77
C GLY A 312 12.05 -10.66 1.22
N HIS A 313 11.78 -11.62 2.11
CA HIS A 313 11.41 -12.99 1.75
C HIS A 313 9.91 -13.22 1.56
N THR A 314 9.06 -12.24 1.83
CA THR A 314 7.61 -12.44 1.80
C THR A 314 6.91 -11.65 0.71
N ARG A 315 7.54 -10.75 -0.02
CA ARG A 315 6.81 -9.91 -1.00
C ARG A 315 6.95 -10.47 -2.41
N PRO A 316 5.85 -10.53 -3.20
CA PRO A 316 5.99 -10.74 -4.64
C PRO A 316 6.73 -9.56 -5.26
N SER A 317 7.48 -9.78 -6.34
CA SER A 317 8.14 -8.71 -7.09
C SER A 317 8.38 -9.11 -8.54
N VAL A 318 8.49 -8.12 -9.40
CA VAL A 318 9.04 -8.30 -10.74
C VAL A 318 10.35 -7.54 -10.81
N PHE A 319 11.47 -8.22 -11.03
CA PHE A 319 12.74 -7.55 -11.29
C PHE A 319 12.94 -7.40 -12.80
N TYR A 320 13.21 -6.21 -13.27
CA TYR A 320 13.39 -5.93 -14.69
C TYR A 320 14.87 -5.87 -15.05
N HIS A 321 15.30 -6.81 -15.88
CA HIS A 321 16.66 -6.88 -16.40
C HIS A 321 16.75 -6.17 -17.75
N TYR A 322 17.58 -5.13 -17.86
CA TYR A 322 17.84 -4.49 -19.15
C TYR A 322 18.83 -5.32 -19.98
N HIS A 323 18.41 -5.76 -21.16
CA HIS A 323 19.26 -6.47 -22.11
C HIS A 323 19.78 -5.49 -23.17
N SER A 324 21.09 -5.25 -23.19
CA SER A 324 21.69 -4.20 -24.03
C SER A 324 21.54 -4.45 -25.53
N SER A 325 21.66 -5.70 -26.00
CA SER A 325 21.53 -6.02 -27.43
C SER A 325 20.10 -5.87 -27.95
N GLU A 326 19.10 -6.13 -27.10
CA GLU A 326 17.68 -6.03 -27.45
C GLU A 326 17.07 -4.69 -27.06
N ARG A 327 17.83 -3.87 -26.32
CA ARG A 327 17.47 -2.52 -25.86
C ARG A 327 16.12 -2.48 -25.14
N LYS A 328 15.79 -3.53 -24.39
CA LYS A 328 14.51 -3.66 -23.67
C LYS A 328 14.70 -4.28 -22.29
N TYR A 329 13.71 -4.07 -21.44
CA TYR A 329 13.63 -4.70 -20.13
C TYR A 329 12.91 -6.06 -20.20
N PHE A 330 13.49 -7.05 -19.55
CA PHE A 330 12.93 -8.38 -19.37
C PHE A 330 12.42 -8.56 -17.94
N PRO A 331 11.12 -8.82 -17.75
CA PRO A 331 10.56 -9.02 -16.42
C PRO A 331 10.91 -10.43 -15.89
N ILE A 332 11.41 -10.47 -14.67
CA ILE A 332 11.65 -11.69 -13.90
C ILE A 332 10.67 -11.68 -12.73
N ASP A 333 9.56 -12.39 -12.90
CA ASP A 333 8.48 -12.43 -11.91
C ASP A 333 8.77 -13.47 -10.82
N LEU A 334 8.71 -12.99 -9.57
CA LEU A 334 8.77 -13.77 -8.34
C LEU A 334 7.43 -13.63 -7.61
N GLN A 335 6.63 -14.69 -7.62
CA GLN A 335 5.37 -14.71 -6.86
C GLN A 335 5.62 -14.98 -5.38
N ASN A 336 6.63 -15.80 -5.09
CA ASN A 336 7.07 -16.06 -3.74
C ASN A 336 8.57 -16.41 -3.73
N THR A 337 9.19 -16.33 -2.55
CA THR A 337 10.65 -16.57 -2.46
C THR A 337 11.04 -18.03 -2.37
N ARG A 338 10.09 -18.97 -2.21
CA ARG A 338 10.40 -20.41 -2.27
C ARG A 338 10.92 -20.79 -3.65
N GLU A 339 10.45 -20.13 -4.71
CA GLU A 339 10.92 -20.31 -6.09
C GLU A 339 12.45 -20.22 -6.23
N ILE A 340 13.13 -19.48 -5.35
CA ILE A 340 14.59 -19.26 -5.38
C ILE A 340 15.30 -19.70 -4.09
N LYS A 341 14.58 -20.07 -3.04
CA LYS A 341 15.15 -20.52 -1.75
C LYS A 341 15.09 -22.02 -1.56
N GLU A 342 14.19 -22.73 -2.24
CA GLU A 342 14.08 -24.18 -2.09
C GLU A 342 15.39 -24.84 -2.51
N HIS A 343 15.95 -25.62 -1.59
CA HIS A 343 17.21 -26.31 -1.81
C HIS A 343 17.08 -27.27 -2.99
N THR A 344 18.00 -27.18 -3.94
CA THR A 344 18.12 -28.15 -5.03
C THR A 344 19.49 -28.82 -4.96
N ARG A 345 19.59 -30.08 -5.40
CA ARG A 345 20.85 -30.82 -5.51
C ARG A 345 21.28 -31.04 -6.96
N ASP A 346 20.38 -30.76 -7.90
CA ASP A 346 20.59 -30.99 -9.34
C ASP A 346 21.06 -29.69 -9.99
N TYR A 347 22.37 -29.46 -10.01
CA TYR A 347 22.92 -28.21 -10.53
C TYR A 347 23.03 -28.32 -12.05
N GLN A 348 22.32 -27.46 -12.77
CA GLN A 348 22.31 -27.44 -14.23
C GLN A 348 23.08 -26.25 -14.79
N PHE A 349 23.17 -25.15 -14.03
CA PHE A 349 23.72 -23.89 -14.52
C PHE A 349 24.94 -23.43 -13.72
N VAL A 350 25.04 -23.85 -12.45
CA VAL A 350 26.08 -23.41 -11.52
C VAL A 350 27.09 -24.50 -11.26
N LYS A 351 28.36 -24.20 -11.51
CA LYS A 351 29.50 -24.98 -11.03
C LYS A 351 30.04 -24.33 -9.76
N SER A 352 30.31 -25.13 -8.73
CA SER A 352 30.91 -24.67 -7.48
C SER A 352 32.33 -25.23 -7.31
N GLU A 353 33.25 -24.37 -6.90
CA GLU A 353 34.62 -24.73 -6.54
C GLU A 353 34.92 -24.12 -5.17
N LEU A 354 35.31 -24.95 -4.20
CA LEU A 354 35.65 -24.53 -2.84
C LEU A 354 37.15 -24.69 -2.61
N LYS A 355 37.83 -23.59 -2.29
CA LYS A 355 39.21 -23.58 -1.84
C LYS A 355 39.23 -23.30 -0.33
N GLU A 356 39.58 -24.30 0.45
CA GLU A 356 39.70 -24.16 1.91
C GLU A 356 40.93 -23.34 2.27
N GLY A 357 40.80 -22.45 3.26
CA GLY A 357 41.86 -21.50 3.59
C GLY A 357 41.62 -20.63 4.82
N GLY A 358 40.47 -20.72 5.51
CA GLY A 358 40.21 -19.79 6.61
C GLY A 358 39.00 -20.08 7.48
N GLU A 359 38.59 -19.09 8.26
CA GLU A 359 37.45 -19.17 9.19
C GLU A 359 36.24 -18.35 8.75
N ASP A 360 36.45 -17.46 7.76
CA ASP A 360 35.42 -16.75 7.02
C ASP A 360 35.10 -17.48 5.71
N LEU A 361 34.01 -17.09 5.03
CA LEU A 361 33.65 -17.59 3.71
C LEU A 361 33.60 -16.44 2.71
N ALA A 362 34.41 -16.50 1.66
CA ALA A 362 34.33 -15.60 0.51
C ALA A 362 33.47 -16.25 -0.58
N VAL A 363 32.30 -15.67 -0.87
CA VAL A 363 31.41 -16.10 -1.95
C VAL A 363 31.64 -15.21 -3.16
N VAL A 364 32.10 -15.82 -4.26
CA VAL A 364 32.45 -15.13 -5.50
C VAL A 364 31.51 -15.58 -6.61
N LEU A 365 30.65 -14.69 -7.09
CA LEU A 365 29.80 -14.95 -8.26
C LEU A 365 30.54 -14.53 -9.53
N PHE A 366 30.86 -15.47 -10.42
CA PHE A 366 31.52 -15.21 -11.69
C PHE A 366 30.67 -15.72 -12.87
N PHE A 367 29.78 -14.84 -13.32
CA PHE A 367 28.83 -15.06 -14.42
C PHE A 367 28.99 -14.03 -15.55
N SER A 368 29.88 -13.05 -15.39
CA SER A 368 30.21 -12.06 -16.42
C SER A 368 31.50 -12.43 -17.19
N HIS A 369 31.98 -11.55 -18.07
CA HIS A 369 33.20 -11.78 -18.85
C HIS A 369 34.49 -11.66 -18.01
N HIS A 370 34.49 -10.81 -16.97
CA HIS A 370 35.69 -10.54 -16.18
C HIS A 370 35.81 -11.53 -15.02
N ASN A 371 36.90 -12.31 -15.00
CA ASN A 371 37.19 -13.25 -13.92
C ASN A 371 37.68 -12.50 -12.68
N PRO A 372 36.91 -12.45 -11.58
CA PRO A 372 37.27 -11.68 -10.39
C PRO A 372 38.25 -12.41 -9.46
N THR A 373 38.61 -13.67 -9.74
CA THR A 373 39.24 -14.56 -8.75
C THR A 373 40.56 -14.01 -8.21
N ALA A 374 41.49 -13.63 -9.10
CA ALA A 374 42.79 -13.12 -8.69
C ALA A 374 42.68 -11.81 -7.89
N ASP A 375 41.79 -10.91 -8.30
CA ASP A 375 41.56 -9.64 -7.63
C ASP A 375 40.96 -9.85 -6.23
N VAL A 376 40.05 -10.83 -6.08
CA VAL A 376 39.46 -11.20 -4.79
C VAL A 376 40.49 -11.83 -3.87
N GLU A 377 41.28 -12.78 -4.36
CA GLU A 377 42.34 -13.42 -3.55
C GLU A 377 43.36 -12.39 -3.07
N HIS A 378 43.80 -11.49 -3.96
CA HIS A 378 44.71 -10.41 -3.60
C HIS A 378 44.10 -9.45 -2.58
N PHE A 379 42.82 -9.09 -2.75
CA PHE A 379 42.12 -8.25 -1.78
C PHE A 379 42.05 -8.90 -0.40
N LEU A 380 41.63 -10.17 -0.32
CA LEU A 380 41.53 -10.91 0.94
C LEU A 380 42.88 -10.98 1.66
N GLU A 381 43.96 -11.30 0.91
CA GLU A 381 45.32 -11.32 1.44
C GLU A 381 45.75 -9.95 1.96
N SER A 382 45.55 -8.89 1.17
CA SER A 382 45.93 -7.51 1.54
C SER A 382 45.21 -6.99 2.79
N LYS A 383 44.01 -7.52 3.07
CA LYS A 383 43.20 -7.19 4.26
C LYS A 383 43.42 -8.17 5.43
N GLY A 384 44.25 -9.20 5.25
CA GLY A 384 44.47 -10.24 6.26
C GLY A 384 43.23 -11.09 6.55
N ILE A 385 42.27 -11.16 5.62
CA ILE A 385 41.03 -11.93 5.78
C ILE A 385 41.32 -13.38 5.38
N LYS A 386 41.32 -14.28 6.37
CA LYS A 386 41.47 -15.72 6.13
C LYS A 386 40.10 -16.34 5.87
N ALA A 387 39.78 -16.56 4.60
CA ALA A 387 38.50 -17.13 4.19
C ALA A 387 38.68 -18.39 3.33
N ASP A 388 37.74 -19.33 3.46
CA ASP A 388 37.49 -20.31 2.40
C ASP A 388 36.88 -19.57 1.20
N LEU A 389 37.33 -19.87 -0.01
CA LEU A 389 36.85 -19.22 -1.23
C LEU A 389 35.91 -20.16 -1.99
N LEU A 390 34.63 -19.83 -1.98
CA LEU A 390 33.59 -20.47 -2.79
C LEU A 390 33.40 -19.69 -4.09
N LEU A 391 33.93 -20.22 -5.17
CA LEU A 391 33.76 -19.70 -6.51
C LEU A 391 32.54 -20.37 -7.17
N LEU A 392 31.57 -19.57 -7.56
CA LEU A 392 30.37 -20.00 -8.28
C LEU A 392 30.41 -19.46 -9.71
N THR A 393 30.45 -20.36 -10.68
CA THR A 393 30.59 -20.03 -12.11
C THR A 393 29.54 -20.76 -12.95
N THR A 394 29.48 -20.46 -14.24
CA THR A 394 28.66 -21.21 -15.21
C THR A 394 29.53 -22.15 -16.06
N GLU A 395 29.00 -23.33 -16.40
CA GLU A 395 29.69 -24.33 -17.23
C GLU A 395 29.83 -23.92 -18.71
N SER A 396 28.88 -23.15 -19.28
CA SER A 396 28.75 -23.08 -20.75
C SER A 396 28.50 -21.67 -21.35
N TYR A 397 27.96 -20.70 -20.59
CA TYR A 397 27.52 -19.40 -21.15
C TYR A 397 27.99 -18.21 -20.33
N ARG A 398 29.28 -17.87 -20.42
CA ARG A 398 29.80 -16.67 -19.76
C ARG A 398 29.37 -15.42 -20.54
N GLY A 399 28.77 -14.46 -19.83
CA GLY A 399 28.56 -13.10 -20.35
C GLY A 399 27.27 -12.82 -21.12
N ASN A 400 26.46 -13.83 -21.46
CA ASN A 400 25.12 -13.64 -22.06
C ASN A 400 24.14 -14.71 -21.55
N LEU A 401 23.79 -14.62 -20.26
CA LEU A 401 22.83 -15.53 -19.64
C LEU A 401 21.40 -15.17 -20.06
N GLU A 402 20.62 -16.18 -20.42
CA GLU A 402 19.21 -16.00 -20.79
C GLU A 402 18.37 -15.59 -19.56
N PRO A 403 17.62 -14.47 -19.60
CA PRO A 403 16.87 -13.97 -18.44
C PRO A 403 15.89 -14.99 -17.83
N SER A 404 15.33 -15.89 -18.64
CA SER A 404 14.42 -16.95 -18.19
C SER A 404 15.07 -17.94 -17.21
N THR A 405 16.40 -18.07 -17.24
CA THR A 405 17.16 -18.99 -16.38
C THR A 405 17.53 -18.39 -15.02
N PHE A 406 17.39 -17.07 -14.85
CA PHE A 406 17.97 -16.37 -13.68
C PHE A 406 17.41 -16.87 -12.34
N LYS A 407 16.13 -17.25 -12.29
CA LYS A 407 15.53 -17.83 -11.07
C LYS A 407 16.20 -19.15 -10.69
N ARG A 408 16.43 -20.02 -11.67
CA ARG A 408 17.09 -21.31 -11.45
C ARG A 408 18.56 -21.13 -11.04
N ILE A 409 19.27 -20.23 -11.70
CA ILE A 409 20.67 -19.90 -11.34
C ILE A 409 20.73 -19.38 -9.90
N ALA A 410 19.84 -18.44 -9.51
CA ALA A 410 19.79 -17.92 -8.15
C ALA A 410 19.50 -19.02 -7.11
N GLN A 411 18.62 -19.97 -7.44
CA GLN A 411 18.30 -21.13 -6.59
C GLN A 411 19.52 -22.04 -6.38
N GLU A 412 20.26 -22.34 -7.45
CA GLU A 412 21.47 -23.16 -7.38
C GLU A 412 22.60 -22.45 -6.63
N ILE A 413 22.79 -21.14 -6.84
CA ILE A 413 23.72 -20.31 -6.05
C ILE A 413 23.36 -20.39 -4.57
N SER A 414 22.08 -20.19 -4.23
CA SER A 414 21.61 -20.24 -2.84
C SER A 414 21.86 -21.62 -2.24
N SER A 415 21.59 -22.70 -2.97
CA SER A 415 21.82 -24.07 -2.51
C SER A 415 23.31 -24.33 -2.25
N ALA A 416 24.18 -23.92 -3.17
CA ALA A 416 25.63 -24.09 -3.05
C ALA A 416 26.20 -23.41 -1.80
N VAL A 417 25.76 -22.18 -1.54
CA VAL A 417 26.18 -21.44 -0.34
C VAL A 417 25.66 -22.13 0.93
N GLN A 418 24.41 -22.60 0.95
CA GLN A 418 23.87 -23.30 2.11
C GLN A 418 24.56 -24.64 2.36
N GLU A 419 24.92 -25.40 1.32
CA GLU A 419 25.67 -26.65 1.45
C GLU A 419 27.05 -26.42 2.08
N VAL A 420 27.76 -25.37 1.65
CA VAL A 420 29.08 -25.01 2.21
C VAL A 420 28.93 -24.54 3.66
N LYS A 421 27.94 -23.70 3.96
CA LYS A 421 27.62 -23.28 5.33
C LYS A 421 27.18 -24.44 6.23
N GLY A 422 26.56 -25.46 5.67
CA GLY A 422 26.16 -26.67 6.41
C GLY A 422 27.35 -27.53 6.84
N LYS A 423 28.50 -27.42 6.15
CA LYS A 423 29.72 -28.18 6.45
C LYS A 423 30.58 -27.51 7.52
N LYS A 424 30.51 -26.18 7.65
CA LYS A 424 31.38 -25.39 8.52
C LYS A 424 30.70 -24.12 9.01
N ALA A 425 30.83 -23.84 10.30
CA ALA A 425 30.37 -22.59 10.89
C ALA A 425 31.38 -21.48 10.62
N TYR A 426 31.03 -20.55 9.73
CA TYR A 426 31.87 -19.41 9.36
C TYR A 426 31.62 -18.20 10.28
N LYS A 427 32.69 -17.45 10.60
CA LYS A 427 32.59 -16.23 11.43
C LYS A 427 31.95 -15.06 10.70
N ALA A 428 32.30 -14.87 9.42
CA ALA A 428 31.69 -13.89 8.53
C ALA A 428 31.64 -14.41 7.08
N ILE A 429 30.74 -13.83 6.29
CA ILE A 429 30.62 -14.11 4.85
C ILE A 429 30.95 -12.84 4.05
N HIS A 430 31.79 -12.96 3.04
CA HIS A 430 32.28 -11.87 2.19
C HIS A 430 31.78 -12.07 0.77
N PHE A 431 31.00 -11.11 0.24
CA PHE A 431 30.35 -11.25 -1.07
C PHE A 431 31.03 -10.41 -2.14
N PHE A 432 31.38 -11.05 -3.25
CA PHE A 432 32.01 -10.44 -4.43
C PHE A 432 31.23 -10.80 -5.69
N PHE A 433 30.97 -9.80 -6.54
CA PHE A 433 30.03 -9.93 -7.65
C PHE A 433 30.66 -9.56 -9.00
N SER A 434 30.73 -10.55 -9.89
CA SER A 434 30.97 -10.39 -11.33
C SER A 434 29.82 -11.07 -12.07
N CYS A 435 28.63 -10.46 -12.02
CA CYS A 435 27.39 -11.06 -12.54
C CYS A 435 26.35 -10.00 -12.94
N PRO A 436 25.29 -10.39 -13.69
CA PRO A 436 24.17 -9.51 -13.97
C PRO A 436 23.49 -8.99 -12.69
N VAL A 437 23.10 -7.71 -12.71
CA VAL A 437 22.45 -7.01 -11.58
C VAL A 437 21.21 -7.74 -11.07
N ALA A 438 20.42 -8.32 -11.98
CA ALA A 438 19.23 -9.10 -11.63
C ALA A 438 19.58 -10.38 -10.87
N LEU A 439 20.64 -11.08 -11.26
CA LEU A 439 21.06 -12.31 -10.57
C LEU A 439 21.51 -12.01 -9.13
N ALA A 440 22.25 -10.91 -8.93
CA ALA A 440 22.63 -10.45 -7.61
C ALA A 440 21.41 -10.09 -6.74
N TYR A 441 20.39 -9.43 -7.30
CA TYR A 441 19.13 -9.15 -6.59
C TYR A 441 18.44 -10.44 -6.14
N LEU A 442 18.22 -11.38 -7.07
CA LEU A 442 17.56 -12.65 -6.77
C LEU A 442 18.31 -13.42 -5.68
N PHE A 443 19.64 -13.47 -5.77
CA PHE A 443 20.45 -14.10 -4.74
C PHE A 443 20.32 -13.38 -3.39
N GLY A 444 20.27 -12.04 -3.37
CA GLY A 444 20.01 -11.28 -2.15
C GLY A 444 18.66 -11.61 -1.50
N VAL A 445 17.61 -11.74 -2.30
CA VAL A 445 16.29 -12.19 -1.84
C VAL A 445 16.35 -13.61 -1.25
N ALA A 446 17.06 -14.52 -1.93
CA ALA A 446 17.22 -15.90 -1.49
C ALA A 446 18.06 -16.00 -0.20
N PHE A 447 19.14 -15.24 -0.10
CA PHE A 447 20.07 -15.27 1.03
C PHE A 447 19.48 -14.70 2.32
N GLY A 448 18.93 -13.47 2.28
CA GLY A 448 18.38 -12.80 3.47
C GLY A 448 19.43 -12.06 4.31
N HIS A 449 19.19 -11.89 5.62
CA HIS A 449 19.95 -10.96 6.48
C HIS A 449 20.42 -11.57 7.82
N TYR A 450 20.34 -12.89 7.98
CA TYR A 450 20.55 -13.52 9.29
C TYR A 450 22.04 -13.70 9.64
N ASP A 451 22.90 -13.88 8.64
CA ASP A 451 24.33 -14.07 8.84
C ASP A 451 25.08 -12.75 9.03
N LYS A 452 26.23 -12.84 9.68
CA LYS A 452 27.25 -11.78 9.70
C LYS A 452 27.98 -11.76 8.35
N GLY A 453 28.20 -10.58 7.78
CA GLY A 453 28.93 -10.51 6.52
C GLY A 453 29.04 -9.13 5.91
N TYR A 454 29.76 -9.07 4.80
CA TYR A 454 30.17 -7.85 4.13
C TYR A 454 29.97 -7.96 2.63
N ILE A 455 29.52 -6.87 2.03
CA ILE A 455 29.29 -6.74 0.59
C ILE A 455 30.40 -5.85 0.04
N TYR A 456 31.08 -6.34 -0.99
CA TYR A 456 32.18 -5.63 -1.64
C TYR A 456 31.79 -5.18 -3.04
N ASN A 457 32.34 -4.03 -3.43
CA ASN A 457 32.22 -3.50 -4.78
C ASN A 457 33.62 -3.29 -5.37
N TYR A 458 33.82 -3.66 -6.64
CA TYR A 458 35.07 -3.38 -7.31
C TYR A 458 35.13 -1.91 -7.73
N SER A 459 36.15 -1.18 -7.26
CA SER A 459 36.42 0.21 -7.64
C SER A 459 37.39 0.21 -8.81
N SER A 460 36.94 0.68 -9.98
CA SER A 460 37.82 0.88 -11.14
C SER A 460 38.83 2.02 -10.93
N LYS A 461 38.57 2.91 -9.98
CA LYS A 461 39.47 4.01 -9.61
C LYS A 461 40.66 3.51 -8.81
N ASP A 462 40.40 2.65 -7.84
CA ASP A 462 41.42 2.15 -6.90
C ASP A 462 41.97 0.78 -7.32
N ILE A 463 41.42 0.19 -8.40
CA ILE A 463 41.79 -1.11 -8.97
C ILE A 463 41.77 -2.21 -7.87
N THR A 464 40.75 -2.15 -7.01
CA THR A 464 40.58 -3.09 -5.89
C THR A 464 39.14 -3.08 -5.38
N TYR A 465 38.83 -3.98 -4.46
CA TYR A 465 37.53 -4.01 -3.81
C TYR A 465 37.45 -3.04 -2.63
N GLU A 466 36.29 -2.42 -2.47
CA GLU A 466 35.91 -1.66 -1.29
C GLU A 466 34.74 -2.34 -0.58
N GLN A 467 34.76 -2.33 0.76
CA GLN A 467 33.60 -2.73 1.55
C GLN A 467 32.56 -1.62 1.46
N VAL A 468 31.39 -1.93 0.90
CA VAL A 468 30.34 -0.93 0.68
C VAL A 468 29.19 -1.01 1.67
N LEU A 469 28.86 -2.24 2.11
CA LEU A 469 27.76 -2.49 3.05
C LEU A 469 28.09 -3.67 3.96
N ALA A 470 27.55 -3.66 5.18
CA ALA A 470 27.56 -4.79 6.10
C ALA A 470 26.15 -5.39 6.21
N LEU A 471 26.04 -6.70 6.38
CA LEU A 471 24.75 -7.38 6.55
C LEU A 471 24.05 -6.97 7.84
N GLU A 472 24.81 -6.69 8.90
CA GLU A 472 24.29 -6.20 10.17
C GLU A 472 23.61 -4.85 10.03
N PHE A 473 24.13 -3.98 9.15
CA PHE A 473 23.46 -2.73 8.82
C PHE A 473 22.12 -2.99 8.14
N LEU A 474 22.06 -3.89 7.14
CA LEU A 474 20.81 -4.24 6.47
C LEU A 474 19.80 -4.90 7.43
N ARG A 475 20.27 -5.76 8.34
CA ARG A 475 19.47 -6.34 9.42
C ARG A 475 18.91 -5.26 10.33
N SER A 476 19.73 -4.29 10.73
CA SER A 476 19.28 -3.18 11.58
C SER A 476 18.17 -2.35 10.92
N LEU A 477 18.16 -2.20 9.59
CA LEU A 477 17.05 -1.54 8.89
C LEU A 477 15.77 -2.38 8.98
N ARG A 478 15.89 -3.69 8.79
CA ARG A 478 14.74 -4.62 8.76
C ARG A 478 14.13 -4.89 10.14
N GLU A 479 14.95 -4.97 11.17
CA GLU A 479 14.54 -5.30 12.54
C GLU A 479 14.37 -4.07 13.43
N GLY A 480 15.11 -2.99 13.16
CA GLY A 480 15.25 -1.83 14.04
C GLY A 480 14.13 -0.81 13.99
N GLY A 481 12.99 -1.10 13.35
CA GLY A 481 11.80 -0.24 13.38
C GLY A 481 12.07 1.20 12.92
N TYR A 482 12.73 1.39 11.77
CA TYR A 482 12.96 2.72 11.21
C TYR A 482 11.61 3.44 10.97
N ILE A 483 11.21 4.32 11.89
CA ILE A 483 10.08 5.25 11.73
C ILE A 483 10.56 6.35 10.79
N ILE A 484 10.02 6.39 9.58
CA ILE A 484 10.39 7.40 8.60
C ILE A 484 9.43 8.57 8.73
N ASN A 485 9.91 9.64 9.36
CA ASN A 485 9.38 10.97 9.16
C ASN A 485 9.83 11.45 7.78
N MET A 486 9.00 11.27 6.76
CA MET A 486 9.12 12.08 5.53
C MET A 486 8.30 13.35 5.73
N GLY A 487 8.83 14.25 6.57
CA GLY A 487 8.39 15.64 6.60
C GLY A 487 9.04 16.39 5.43
N GLY A 488 8.21 16.93 4.55
CA GLY A 488 8.59 17.67 3.33
C GLY A 488 7.48 17.63 2.30
#